data_AF-A0A1F3B4X3-F1
#
_entry.id   AF-A0A1F3B4X3-F1
#
_cell.length_a   1.000
_cell.length_b   1.000
_cell.length_c   1.000
_cell.angle_alpha   90.00
_cell.angle_beta   90.00
_cell.angle_gamma   90.00
#
_symmetry.space_group_name_H-M   'P 1'
#
loop_
_entity.id
_entity.type
_entity.pdbx_description
1 polymer ?
#
loop_
_entity_poly.entity_id
_entity_poly.type
_entity_poly.pdbx_seq_one_letter_code
_entity_poly.pdbx_strand_id
1 'polypeptide(L)' 'MEDAIPFSARILSAADAYVAMTSRRPYRDALSPEEALLELRKNAGTQFDPAVVAAVSTVIQRSIGSSDERKAA' A
#
# COMPACT_ATOMS: atom_id res chain seq x y z
N MET A 1 4.23 -11.14 -28.54
CA MET A 1 3.09 -11.25 -27.62
C MET A 1 3.65 -10.82 -26.28
N GLU A 2 3.34 -9.60 -25.84
CA GLU A 2 3.86 -9.13 -24.56
C GLU A 2 3.12 -9.85 -23.45
N ASP A 3 3.86 -10.59 -22.63
CA ASP A 3 3.35 -11.23 -21.41
C ASP A 3 2.95 -10.11 -20.44
N ALA A 4 1.69 -9.68 -20.54
CA ALA A 4 1.11 -8.74 -19.59
C ALA A 4 1.27 -9.29 -18.18
N ILE A 5 1.74 -8.45 -17.26
CA ILE A 5 1.92 -8.84 -15.86
C ILE A 5 0.59 -9.41 -15.34
N PRO A 6 0.58 -10.65 -14.82
CA PRO A 6 -0.64 -11.24 -14.28
C PRO A 6 -1.30 -10.34 -13.24
N PHE A 7 -2.63 -10.28 -13.25
CA PHE A 7 -3.38 -9.39 -12.34
C PHE A 7 -3.02 -9.62 -10.86
N SER A 8 -2.85 -10.89 -10.45
CA SER A 8 -2.42 -11.26 -9.10
C SER A 8 -1.03 -10.71 -8.74
N ALA A 9 -0.09 -10.69 -9.70
CA ALA A 9 1.24 -10.13 -9.49
C ALA A 9 1.21 -8.60 -9.34
N ARG A 10 0.30 -7.92 -10.05
CA ARG A 10 0.09 -6.46 -9.90
C ARG A 10 -0.43 -6.13 -8.50
N ILE A 11 -1.36 -6.94 -7.98
CA ILE A 11 -1.85 -6.84 -6.59
C ILE A 11 -0.71 -7.06 -5.59
N LEU A 12 0.02 -8.16 -5.75
CA LEU A 12 1.07 -8.54 -4.81
C LEU A 12 2.18 -7.48 -4.77
N SER A 13 2.56 -6.92 -5.92
CA SER A 13 3.57 -5.86 -6.01
C SER A 13 3.21 -4.63 -5.18
N ALA A 14 1.99 -4.11 -5.30
CA ALA A 14 1.56 -2.95 -4.53
C ALA A 14 1.43 -3.26 -3.02
N ALA A 15 0.93 -4.45 -2.67
CA ALA A 15 0.80 -4.88 -1.28
C ALA A 15 2.17 -5.07 -0.61
N ASP A 16 3.12 -5.70 -1.29
CA ASP A 16 4.48 -5.91 -0.80
C ASP A 16 5.20 -4.57 -0.58
N ALA A 17 5.08 -3.64 -1.53
CA ALA A 17 5.63 -2.30 -1.38
C ALA A 17 5.05 -1.57 -0.16
N TYR A 18 3.75 -1.66 0.08
CA TYR A 18 3.12 -1.08 1.27
C TYR A 18 3.70 -1.66 2.58
N VAL A 19 3.78 -2.99 2.68
CA VAL A 19 4.31 -3.67 3.86
C VAL A 19 5.79 -3.31 4.06
N ALA A 20 6.57 -3.27 2.97
CA ALA A 20 7.97 -2.87 3.00
C ALA A 20 8.17 -1.45 3.54
N MET A 21 7.27 -0.53 3.22
CA MET A 21 7.29 0.86 3.70
C MET A 21 6.85 1.02 5.16
N THR A 22 5.87 0.24 5.60
CA THR A 22 5.28 0.34 6.95
C THR A 22 5.93 -0.59 7.98
N SER A 23 6.87 -1.44 7.56
CA SER A 23 7.65 -2.28 8.46
C SER A 23 8.95 -1.59 8.86
N ARG A 24 9.33 -1.66 10.14
CA ARG A 24 10.65 -1.20 10.59
C ARG A 24 11.74 -2.07 9.98
N ARG A 25 12.80 -1.45 9.46
CA ARG A 25 14.00 -2.13 8.95
C ARG A 25 15.23 -1.61 9.70
N PRO A 26 16.35 -2.37 9.79
CA PRO A 26 17.52 -1.97 10.57
C PRO A 26 18.10 -0.59 10.24
N TYR A 27 17.86 -0.09 9.03
CA TYR A 27 18.41 1.17 8.51
C TYR A 27 17.37 2.25 8.21
N ARG A 28 16.09 2.01 8.53
CA ARG A 28 14.99 2.93 8.20
C ARG A 28 13.80 2.71 9.12
N ASP A 29 13.28 3.80 9.66
CA ASP A 29 12.01 3.78 10.38
C ASP A 29 10.83 3.50 9.44
N ALA A 30 9.81 2.84 9.99
CA ALA A 30 8.57 2.60 9.28
C ALA A 30 7.89 3.93 8.93
N LEU A 31 7.37 4.03 7.70
CA LEU A 31 6.45 5.11 7.35
C LEU A 31 5.12 4.92 8.07
N SER A 32 4.45 6.04 8.36
CA SER A 32 3.05 6.00 8.71
C SER A 32 2.21 5.42 7.57
N PRO A 33 1.02 4.85 7.87
CA PRO A 33 0.11 4.38 6.84
C PRO A 33 -0.21 5.44 5.77
N GLU A 34 -0.35 6.71 6.17
CA GLU A 34 -0.65 7.82 5.27
C GLU A 34 0.51 8.13 4.32
N GLU A 35 1.73 8.20 4.85
CA GLU A 35 2.95 8.41 4.05
C GLU A 35 3.17 7.26 3.06
N ALA A 36 2.96 6.02 3.49
CA ALA A 36 3.08 4.85 2.61
C ALA A 36 2.02 4.87 1.48
N LEU A 37 0.79 5.29 1.79
CA LEU A 37 -0.26 5.46 0.77
C LEU A 37 0.05 6.58 -0.21
N LEU A 38 0.63 7.69 0.26
CA LEU A 38 1.06 8.79 -0.61
C LEU A 38 2.13 8.32 -1.59
N GLU A 39 3.13 7.56 -1.12
CA GLU A 39 4.20 7.04 -1.97
C GLU A 39 3.69 6.03 -3.00
N LEU A 40 2.74 5.14 -2.63
CA LEU A 40 2.09 4.26 -3.62
C LEU A 40 1.37 5.04 -4.71
N ARG A 41 0.62 6.08 -4.34
CA ARG A 41 -0.13 6.92 -5.31
C ARG A 41 0.79 7.68 -6.24
N LYS A 42 1.91 8.18 -5.73
CA LYS A 42 2.93 8.87 -6.52
C LYS A 42 3.52 7.98 -7.62
N ASN A 43 3.62 6.68 -7.37
CA ASN A 43 4.17 5.70 -8.31
C ASN A 43 3.07 4.89 -9.06
N ALA A 44 1.80 5.31 -8.94
CA ALA A 44 0.70 4.70 -9.69
C ALA A 44 0.77 5.08 -11.18
N GLY A 45 0.57 4.10 -12.06
CA GLY A 45 0.64 4.28 -13.51
C GLY A 45 2.05 4.14 -14.08
N THR A 46 3.08 4.09 -13.23
CA THR A 46 4.46 3.81 -13.63
C THR A 46 4.93 2.46 -13.07
N GLN A 47 5.04 2.34 -11.75
CA GLN A 47 5.49 1.11 -11.09
C GLN A 47 4.33 0.20 -10.68
N PHE A 48 3.18 0.80 -10.38
CA PHE A 48 2.01 0.09 -9.90
C PHE A 48 0.80 0.31 -10.81
N ASP A 49 -0.09 -0.67 -10.85
CA ASP A 49 -1.40 -0.52 -11.46
C ASP A 49 -2.23 0.51 -10.68
N PRO A 50 -2.70 1.61 -11.30
CA PRO A 50 -3.56 2.60 -10.65
C PRO A 50 -4.81 1.99 -10.00
N ALA A 51 -5.44 0.99 -10.63
CA ALA A 51 -6.63 0.36 -10.10
C ALA A 51 -6.33 -0.44 -8.82
N VAL A 52 -5.19 -1.12 -8.78
CA VAL A 52 -4.71 -1.83 -7.58
C VAL A 52 -4.37 -0.84 -6.47
N VAL A 53 -3.64 0.24 -6.76
CA VAL A 53 -3.28 1.27 -5.76
C VAL A 53 -4.53 1.90 -5.15
N ALA A 54 -5.56 2.15 -5.96
CA ALA A 54 -6.85 2.64 -5.47
C ALA A 54 -7.51 1.63 -4.51
N ALA A 55 -7.57 0.34 -4.88
CA ALA A 55 -8.14 -0.71 -4.04
C ALA A 55 -7.39 -0.87 -2.72
N VAL A 56 -6.05 -0.91 -2.76
CA VAL A 56 -5.17 -0.97 -1.58
C VAL A 56 -5.41 0.23 -0.66
N SER A 57 -5.47 1.44 -1.24
CA SER A 57 -5.79 2.66 -0.49
C SER A 57 -7.12 2.56 0.26
N THR A 58 -8.18 2.10 -0.42
CA THR A 58 -9.50 1.95 0.18
C THR A 58 -9.48 0.95 1.34
N VAL A 59 -8.83 -0.21 1.18
CA VAL A 59 -8.77 -1.23 2.24
C VAL A 59 -8.00 -0.74 3.47
N ILE A 60 -6.88 -0.05 3.26
CA ILE A 60 -6.06 0.48 4.35
C ILE A 60 -6.81 1.60 5.09
N GLN A 61 -7.42 2.54 4.37
CA GLN A 61 -8.17 3.64 4.98
C GLN A 61 -9.34 3.14 5.83
N ARG A 62 -10.03 2.07 5.40
CA ARG A 62 -11.07 1.41 6.22
C ARG A 62 -10.49 0.80 7.50
N SER A 63 -9.28 0.27 7.43
CA SER A 63 -8.61 -0.37 8.58
C SER A 63 -8.13 0.66 9.61
N ILE A 64 -7.66 1.83 9.13
CA ILE A 64 -7.25 2.95 9.99
C ILE A 64 -8.47 3.56 10.69
N GLY A 65 -9.54 3.85 9.94
CA GLY A 65 -10.77 4.42 10.50
C GLY A 65 -11.51 3.52 11.50
N SER A 66 -11.24 2.21 11.51
CA SER A 66 -11.77 1.26 12.50
C SER A 66 -10.92 1.15 13.77
N SER A 67 -9.70 1.70 13.79
CA SER A 67 -8.75 1.55 14.90
C SER A 67 -8.81 2.69 15.92
N ASP A 68 -9.37 3.85 15.54
CA ASP A 68 -9.56 4.98 16.48
C ASP A 68 -10.60 4.69 17.57
N GLU A 69 -11.51 3.74 17.38
CA GLU A 69 -12.47 3.31 18.42
C GLU A 69 -11.85 2.39 19.49
N ARG A 70 -10.68 1.77 19.26
CA ARG A 70 -10.09 0.78 20.18
C ARG A 70 -9.02 1.34 21.13
N LYS A 71 -8.57 2.59 20.94
CA LYS A 71 -7.58 3.24 21.83
C LYS A 71 -8.20 4.12 22.92
N ALA A 72 -9.53 4.19 23.01
CA ALA A 72 -10.27 5.01 23.98
C ALA A 72 -11.05 4.18 25.03
N ALA A 73 -10.76 2.89 25.19
CA ALA A 73 -11.36 2.02 26.20
C ALA A 73 -10.29 1.39 27.10
#